data_AF-A0A931YC53-F1
#
_entry.id   AF-A0A931YC53-F1
#
_cell.length_a   1.000
_cell.length_b   1.000
_cell.length_c   1.000
_cell.angle_alpha   90.00
_cell.angle_beta   90.00
_cell.angle_gamma   90.00
#
_symmetry.space_group_name_H-M   'P 1'
#
loop_
_entity.id
_entity.type
_entity.pdbx_description
1 polymer ?
#
loop_
_entity_poly.entity_id
_entity_poly.type
_entity_poly.pdbx_seq_one_letter_code
_entity_poly.pdbx_strand_id
1 'polypeptide(L)'
;MNAFDAAELRDLTAKIAELETRRVSLDVQLPSAEKEFIEQSPKYARHWSEGFDTQLSTARSNLQGSVQALQAQAQSSLDSDDRDSARYYWEEADIKLRNAEQIIVQILGPPSYYSQLQAKSEAVDRGYIGEVQKVIDTETLYVAAMPTKSLCGQGTLSYASAMTYLTQAQSQLDNVAKVTFRTTLPEGVVDKPLVYDQAQQASITAQNASSTADNLSSEADNAPLEIASCQASITRAGGELIGAYDSYGAQSNYDSAVTEKQLALNACYAQDFSSVSTHVSNCTSYANQSYDDAQEPPPTAVPYDPPDDDTSSTGSPSYGGDSGSSDSGSDCCGSSDDGFGGYDSQDSGDGFGGSDSQDSGDGF
;
A
#
# COMPACT_ATOMS: atom_id res chain seq x y z
N MET A 1 -15.84 -19.81 -49.91
CA MET A 1 -15.88 -19.64 -48.45
C MET A 1 -14.93 -20.63 -47.83
N ASN A 2 -13.91 -20.17 -47.12
CA ASN A 2 -13.02 -21.05 -46.38
C ASN A 2 -13.78 -21.64 -45.19
N ALA A 3 -13.43 -22.85 -44.75
CA ALA A 3 -14.09 -23.51 -43.62
C ALA A 3 -14.03 -22.67 -42.32
N PHE A 4 -13.00 -21.82 -42.19
CA PHE A 4 -12.88 -20.83 -41.12
C PHE A 4 -13.97 -19.76 -41.15
N ASP A 5 -14.33 -19.26 -42.34
CA ASP A 5 -15.35 -18.21 -42.51
C ASP A 5 -16.76 -18.70 -42.15
N ALA A 6 -17.02 -20.00 -42.31
CA ALA A 6 -18.31 -20.61 -42.00
C ALA A 6 -18.46 -20.93 -40.50
N ALA A 7 -17.36 -21.18 -39.79
CA ALA A 7 -17.36 -21.41 -38.35
C ALA A 7 -17.57 -20.10 -37.58
N GLU A 8 -16.87 -19.04 -37.97
CA GLU A 8 -17.00 -17.70 -37.39
C GLU A 8 -18.42 -17.12 -37.59
N LEU A 9 -18.99 -17.29 -38.79
CA LEU A 9 -20.36 -16.86 -39.06
C LEU A 9 -21.38 -17.60 -38.17
N ARG A 10 -21.24 -18.92 -38.03
CA ARG A 10 -22.12 -19.73 -37.15
C ARG A 10 -22.01 -19.31 -35.68
N ASP A 11 -20.79 -19.03 -35.21
CA ASP A 11 -20.55 -18.54 -33.84
C ASP A 11 -21.21 -17.18 -33.60
N LEU A 12 -21.04 -16.24 -34.52
CA LEU A 12 -21.63 -14.90 -34.40
C LEU A 12 -23.17 -14.94 -34.47
N THR A 13 -23.75 -15.77 -35.35
CA THR A 13 -25.21 -15.99 -35.39
C THR A 13 -25.74 -16.58 -34.09
N ALA A 14 -25.05 -17.56 -33.51
CA ALA A 14 -25.45 -18.15 -32.22
C ALA A 14 -25.40 -17.12 -31.08
N LYS A 15 -24.33 -16.32 -31.04
CA LYS A 15 -24.14 -15.23 -30.08
C LYS A 15 -25.22 -14.15 -30.17
N ILE A 16 -25.64 -13.75 -31.37
CA ILE A 16 -26.74 -12.79 -31.57
C ILE A 16 -28.09 -13.37 -31.11
N ALA A 17 -28.35 -14.65 -31.38
CA ALA A 17 -29.56 -15.32 -30.90
C ALA A 17 -29.59 -15.49 -29.36
N GLU A 18 -28.42 -15.65 -28.74
CA GLU A 18 -28.28 -15.71 -27.28
C GLU A 18 -28.65 -14.37 -26.62
N LEU A 19 -28.32 -13.23 -27.25
CA LEU A 19 -28.71 -11.89 -26.75
C LEU A 19 -30.23 -11.79 -26.58
N GLU A 20 -31.02 -12.32 -27.52
CA GLU A 20 -32.48 -12.28 -27.44
C GLU A 20 -33.00 -13.09 -26.26
N THR A 21 -32.46 -14.29 -26.10
CA THR A 21 -32.85 -15.21 -25.03
C THR A 21 -32.55 -14.61 -23.67
N ARG A 22 -31.38 -14.00 -23.51
CA ARG A 22 -30.97 -13.31 -22.28
C ARG A 22 -31.80 -12.06 -22.03
N ARG A 23 -32.04 -11.21 -23.04
CA ARG A 23 -32.90 -10.02 -22.92
C ARG A 23 -34.31 -10.40 -22.45
N VAL A 24 -34.94 -11.38 -23.11
CA VAL A 24 -36.31 -11.82 -22.77
C VAL A 24 -36.36 -12.38 -21.34
N SER A 25 -35.35 -13.14 -20.92
CA SER A 25 -35.25 -13.63 -19.54
C SER A 25 -35.18 -12.49 -18.52
N LEU A 26 -34.41 -11.44 -18.81
CA LEU A 26 -34.26 -10.28 -17.92
C LEU A 26 -35.50 -9.38 -17.91
N ASP A 27 -36.16 -9.21 -19.06
CA ASP A 27 -37.45 -8.50 -19.16
C ASP A 27 -38.53 -9.14 -18.28
N VAL A 28 -38.48 -10.46 -18.07
CA VAL A 28 -39.38 -11.18 -17.16
C VAL A 28 -38.99 -10.99 -15.69
N GLN A 29 -37.69 -10.90 -15.38
CA GLN A 29 -37.19 -10.78 -14.01
C GLN A 29 -37.26 -9.34 -13.48
N LEU A 30 -37.08 -8.34 -14.34
CA LEU A 30 -37.02 -6.93 -13.96
C LEU A 30 -38.26 -6.46 -13.15
N PRO A 31 -39.52 -6.77 -13.53
CA PRO A 31 -40.67 -6.40 -12.71
C PRO A 31 -40.67 -7.02 -11.31
N SER A 32 -40.09 -8.21 -11.15
CA SER A 32 -39.95 -8.85 -9.83
C SER A 32 -38.90 -8.14 -8.99
N ALA A 33 -37.79 -7.71 -9.59
CA ALA A 33 -36.76 -6.89 -8.93
C ALA A 33 -37.34 -5.53 -8.49
N GLU A 34 -38.11 -4.87 -9.38
CA GLU A 34 -38.79 -3.62 -9.07
C GLU A 34 -39.80 -3.77 -7.93
N LYS A 35 -40.57 -4.86 -7.93
CA LYS A 35 -41.52 -5.14 -6.85
C LYS A 35 -40.83 -5.39 -5.51
N GLU A 36 -39.80 -6.24 -5.48
CA GLU A 36 -39.02 -6.51 -4.26
C GLU A 36 -38.40 -5.21 -3.72
N PHE A 37 -37.84 -4.39 -4.62
CA PHE A 37 -37.31 -3.08 -4.27
C PHE A 37 -38.39 -2.18 -3.64
N ILE A 38 -39.57 -2.06 -4.24
CA ILE A 38 -40.68 -1.24 -3.71
C ILE A 38 -41.17 -1.77 -2.35
N GLU A 39 -41.26 -3.08 -2.17
CA GLU A 39 -41.72 -3.69 -0.91
C GLU A 39 -40.69 -3.53 0.23
N GLN A 40 -39.39 -3.48 -0.09
CA GLN A 40 -38.31 -3.27 0.89
C GLN A 40 -38.01 -1.78 1.12
N SER A 41 -38.25 -0.92 0.13
CA SER A 41 -37.97 0.53 0.15
C SER A 41 -38.53 1.31 1.35
N PRO A 42 -39.78 1.09 1.83
CA PRO A 42 -40.29 1.81 3.01
C PRO A 42 -39.58 1.49 4.33
N LYS A 43 -38.64 0.53 4.35
CA LYS A 43 -37.78 0.23 5.51
C LYS A 43 -36.44 0.98 5.51
N TYR A 44 -36.06 1.64 4.42
CA TYR A 44 -34.74 2.26 4.24
C TYR A 44 -34.86 3.72 3.77
N ALA A 45 -33.87 4.55 4.10
CA ALA A 45 -33.89 5.98 3.76
C ALA A 45 -33.75 6.23 2.24
N ARG A 46 -34.36 7.31 1.75
CA ARG A 46 -34.55 7.64 0.32
C ARG A 46 -33.28 7.63 -0.55
N HIS A 47 -32.13 7.97 0.02
CA HIS A 47 -30.86 8.01 -0.70
C HIS A 47 -30.29 6.60 -1.01
N TRP A 48 -30.66 5.58 -0.24
CA TRP A 48 -30.35 4.18 -0.59
C TRP A 48 -31.25 3.67 -1.72
N SER A 49 -32.50 4.14 -1.79
CA SER A 49 -33.41 3.84 -2.90
C SER A 49 -33.09 4.62 -4.19
N GLU A 50 -32.58 5.85 -4.11
CA GLU A 50 -32.33 6.71 -5.28
C GLU A 50 -31.26 6.13 -6.23
N GLY A 51 -30.21 5.50 -5.70
CA GLY A 51 -29.19 4.81 -6.49
C GLY A 51 -29.77 3.62 -7.26
N PHE A 52 -30.63 2.83 -6.60
CA PHE A 52 -31.27 1.67 -7.20
C PHE A 52 -32.42 2.04 -8.14
N ASP A 53 -33.19 3.09 -7.87
CA ASP A 53 -34.18 3.63 -8.81
C ASP A 53 -33.51 4.06 -10.12
N THR A 54 -32.35 4.72 -10.01
CA THR A 54 -31.55 5.11 -11.18
C THR A 54 -30.99 3.88 -11.90
N GLN A 55 -30.49 2.88 -11.17
CA GLN A 55 -29.97 1.63 -11.74
C GLN A 55 -31.06 0.79 -12.39
N LEU A 56 -32.22 0.62 -11.75
CA LEU A 56 -33.40 -0.08 -12.31
C LEU A 56 -33.93 0.64 -13.54
N SER A 57 -34.02 1.97 -13.51
CA SER A 57 -34.39 2.78 -14.66
C SER A 57 -33.38 2.63 -15.80
N THR A 58 -32.08 2.59 -15.50
CA THR A 58 -31.00 2.36 -16.46
C THR A 58 -31.06 0.94 -17.05
N ALA A 59 -31.29 -0.08 -16.22
CA ALA A 59 -31.46 -1.47 -16.66
C ALA A 59 -32.68 -1.60 -17.57
N ARG A 60 -33.81 -0.98 -17.21
CA ARG A 60 -35.03 -0.92 -18.03
C ARG A 60 -34.77 -0.25 -19.38
N SER A 61 -34.12 0.92 -19.37
CA SER A 61 -33.76 1.66 -20.59
C SER A 61 -32.81 0.87 -21.50
N ASN A 62 -31.84 0.19 -20.90
CA ASN A 62 -30.91 -0.67 -21.63
C ASN A 62 -31.63 -1.86 -22.27
N LEU A 63 -32.54 -2.54 -21.55
CA LEU A 63 -33.26 -3.71 -22.07
C LEU A 63 -34.30 -3.34 -23.14
N GLN A 64 -35.14 -2.32 -22.89
CA GLN A 64 -36.28 -1.96 -23.74
C GLN A 64 -35.90 -1.08 -24.94
N GLY A 65 -34.76 -0.39 -24.90
CA GLY A 65 -34.34 0.54 -25.95
C GLY A 65 -33.01 0.19 -26.60
N SER A 66 -31.95 0.07 -25.79
CA SER A 66 -30.59 -0.06 -26.33
C SER A 66 -30.27 -1.45 -26.87
N VAL A 67 -30.51 -2.50 -26.08
CA VAL A 67 -30.16 -3.89 -26.45
C VAL A 67 -31.00 -4.35 -27.63
N GLN A 68 -32.29 -4.01 -27.67
CA GLN A 68 -33.16 -4.34 -28.81
C GLN A 68 -32.68 -3.67 -30.11
N ALA A 69 -32.26 -2.41 -30.06
CA ALA A 69 -31.73 -1.70 -31.22
C ALA A 69 -30.37 -2.26 -31.68
N LEU A 70 -29.45 -2.50 -30.75
CA LEU A 70 -28.13 -3.07 -31.03
C LEU A 70 -28.22 -4.50 -31.57
N GLN A 71 -29.16 -5.31 -31.06
CA GLN A 71 -29.43 -6.65 -31.60
C GLN A 71 -29.94 -6.58 -33.05
N ALA A 72 -30.87 -5.65 -33.35
CA ALA A 72 -31.36 -5.46 -34.70
C ALA A 72 -30.27 -4.96 -35.67
N GLN A 73 -29.37 -4.09 -35.19
CA GLN A 73 -28.20 -3.64 -35.96
C GLN A 73 -27.20 -4.76 -36.20
N ALA A 74 -26.91 -5.58 -35.18
CA ALA A 74 -26.05 -6.75 -35.32
C ALA A 74 -26.61 -7.75 -36.35
N GLN A 75 -27.93 -8.01 -36.32
CA GLN A 75 -28.60 -8.88 -37.28
C GLN A 75 -28.56 -8.29 -38.70
N SER A 76 -28.84 -6.99 -38.85
CA SER A 76 -28.79 -6.33 -40.17
C SER A 76 -27.39 -6.32 -40.76
N SER A 77 -26.34 -6.13 -39.95
CA SER A 77 -24.95 -6.19 -40.38
C SER A 77 -24.55 -7.61 -40.78
N LEU A 78 -25.06 -8.63 -40.08
CA LEU A 78 -24.86 -10.04 -40.42
C LEU A 78 -25.52 -10.38 -41.78
N ASP A 79 -26.75 -9.91 -42.00
CA ASP A 79 -27.50 -10.13 -43.24
C ASP A 79 -26.85 -9.44 -44.46
N SER A 80 -26.06 -8.38 -44.23
CA SER A 80 -25.28 -7.67 -45.25
C SER A 80 -23.82 -8.16 -45.39
N ASP A 81 -23.47 -9.29 -44.77
CA ASP A 81 -22.10 -9.84 -44.72
C ASP A 81 -21.04 -8.89 -44.07
N ASP A 82 -21.47 -7.89 -43.29
CA ASP A 82 -20.59 -6.96 -42.55
C ASP A 82 -20.34 -7.47 -41.13
N ARG A 83 -19.36 -8.37 -41.03
CA ARG A 83 -19.05 -9.13 -39.80
C ARG A 83 -18.44 -8.27 -38.70
N ASP A 84 -17.66 -7.26 -39.06
CA ASP A 84 -16.99 -6.39 -38.10
C ASP A 84 -18.02 -5.50 -37.39
N SER A 85 -18.96 -4.93 -38.16
CA SER A 85 -20.10 -4.20 -37.58
C SER A 85 -21.01 -5.11 -36.76
N ALA A 86 -21.30 -6.33 -37.23
CA ALA A 86 -22.11 -7.28 -36.49
C ALA A 86 -21.47 -7.68 -35.14
N ARG A 87 -20.14 -7.85 -35.10
CA ARG A 87 -19.39 -8.09 -33.86
C ARG A 87 -19.45 -6.89 -32.92
N TYR A 88 -19.20 -5.69 -33.44
CA TYR A 88 -19.24 -4.45 -32.66
C TYR A 88 -20.59 -4.27 -31.97
N TYR A 89 -21.71 -4.37 -32.72
CA TYR A 89 -23.05 -4.20 -32.15
C TYR A 89 -23.42 -5.32 -31.17
N TRP A 90 -22.93 -6.55 -31.39
CA TRP A 90 -23.09 -7.66 -30.44
C TRP A 90 -22.36 -7.39 -29.11
N GLU A 91 -21.10 -6.94 -29.15
CA GLU A 91 -20.31 -6.64 -27.95
C GLU A 91 -20.93 -5.52 -27.13
N GLU A 92 -21.41 -4.46 -27.78
CA GLU A 92 -22.08 -3.35 -27.12
C GLU A 92 -23.41 -3.79 -26.45
N ALA A 93 -24.16 -4.68 -27.10
CA ALA A 93 -25.37 -5.27 -26.54
C ALA A 93 -25.08 -6.19 -25.34
N ASP A 94 -24.02 -7.01 -25.43
CA ASP A 94 -23.61 -7.93 -24.36
C ASP A 94 -23.19 -7.18 -23.10
N ILE A 95 -22.42 -6.08 -23.23
CA ILE A 95 -22.04 -5.23 -22.08
C ILE A 95 -23.27 -4.67 -21.37
N LYS A 96 -24.24 -4.16 -22.13
CA LYS A 96 -25.50 -3.62 -21.59
C LYS A 96 -26.36 -4.70 -20.92
N LEU A 97 -26.41 -5.90 -21.49
CA LEU A 97 -27.10 -7.05 -20.88
C LEU A 97 -26.44 -7.48 -19.57
N ARG A 98 -25.11 -7.61 -19.53
CA ARG A 98 -24.38 -7.98 -18.30
C ARG A 98 -24.59 -6.95 -17.19
N ASN A 99 -24.64 -5.66 -17.52
CA ASN A 99 -24.94 -4.61 -16.54
C ASN A 99 -26.35 -4.77 -15.96
N ALA A 100 -27.36 -4.99 -16.80
CA ALA A 100 -28.73 -5.24 -16.36
C ALA A 100 -28.85 -6.54 -15.52
N GLU A 101 -28.16 -7.61 -15.93
CA GLU A 101 -28.04 -8.87 -15.17
C GLU A 101 -27.46 -8.63 -13.77
N GLN A 102 -26.38 -7.86 -13.66
CA GLN A 102 -25.78 -7.55 -12.37
C GLN A 102 -26.72 -6.79 -11.45
N ILE A 103 -27.45 -5.79 -11.96
CA ILE A 103 -28.42 -5.02 -11.17
C ILE A 103 -29.57 -5.93 -10.70
N ILE A 104 -30.14 -6.73 -11.60
CA ILE A 104 -31.23 -7.65 -11.26
C ILE A 104 -30.75 -8.71 -10.25
N VAL A 105 -29.54 -9.25 -10.41
CA VAL A 105 -28.95 -10.20 -9.46
C VAL A 105 -28.57 -9.53 -8.14
N GLN A 106 -28.21 -8.25 -8.10
CA GLN A 106 -27.96 -7.55 -6.82
C GLN A 106 -29.26 -7.37 -6.02
N ILE A 107 -30.38 -7.17 -6.71
CA ILE A 107 -31.69 -6.95 -6.07
C ILE A 107 -32.39 -8.28 -5.74
N LEU A 108 -32.36 -9.25 -6.66
CA LEU A 108 -33.01 -10.57 -6.52
C LEU A 108 -32.09 -11.68 -6.03
N GLY A 109 -30.77 -11.48 -6.08
CA GLY A 109 -29.77 -12.44 -5.61
C GLY A 109 -29.71 -12.54 -4.10
N PRO A 110 -28.75 -13.29 -3.54
CA PRO A 110 -28.83 -13.75 -2.17
C PRO A 110 -29.00 -12.57 -1.21
N PRO A 111 -29.83 -12.72 -0.16
CA PRO A 111 -30.33 -11.66 0.71
C PRO A 111 -29.25 -10.89 1.50
N SER A 112 -27.97 -11.07 1.22
CA SER A 112 -26.84 -10.58 2.00
C SER A 112 -26.78 -9.06 2.10
N TYR A 113 -27.09 -8.30 1.04
CA TYR A 113 -26.99 -6.83 1.11
C TYR A 113 -28.12 -6.22 1.94
N TYR A 114 -29.39 -6.55 1.64
CA TYR A 114 -30.53 -6.07 2.42
C TYR A 114 -30.53 -6.62 3.85
N SER A 115 -30.14 -7.88 4.07
CA SER A 115 -30.00 -8.41 5.43
C SER A 115 -28.88 -7.73 6.21
N GLN A 116 -27.80 -7.29 5.57
CA GLN A 116 -26.76 -6.48 6.21
C GLN A 116 -27.29 -5.10 6.61
N LEU A 117 -27.99 -4.41 5.69
CA LEU A 117 -28.60 -3.11 6.01
C LEU A 117 -29.64 -3.24 7.13
N GLN A 118 -30.46 -4.28 7.10
CA GLN A 118 -31.40 -4.59 8.16
C GLN A 118 -30.68 -4.85 9.49
N ALA A 119 -29.64 -5.68 9.50
CA ALA A 119 -28.87 -6.00 10.70
C ALA A 119 -28.22 -4.75 11.32
N LYS A 120 -27.66 -3.85 10.50
CA LYS A 120 -27.12 -2.55 10.94
C LYS A 120 -28.21 -1.67 11.54
N SER A 121 -29.35 -1.57 10.87
CA SER A 121 -30.51 -0.80 11.33
C SER A 121 -31.03 -1.30 12.68
N GLU A 122 -31.22 -2.61 12.81
CA GLU A 122 -31.66 -3.23 14.07
C GLU A 122 -30.61 -3.09 15.19
N ALA A 123 -29.31 -3.09 14.87
CA ALA A 123 -28.26 -2.85 15.85
C ALA A 123 -28.36 -1.43 16.44
N VAL A 124 -28.59 -0.42 15.60
CA VAL A 124 -28.82 0.95 16.07
C VAL A 124 -30.06 1.02 16.96
N ASP A 125 -31.15 0.35 16.58
CA ASP A 125 -32.37 0.29 17.40
C ASP A 125 -32.17 -0.41 18.75
N ARG A 126 -31.28 -1.40 18.80
CA ARG A 126 -30.87 -2.06 20.05
C ARG A 126 -29.93 -1.22 20.91
N GLY A 127 -29.51 -0.04 20.44
CA GLY A 127 -28.68 0.89 21.21
C GLY A 127 -27.18 0.82 20.91
N TYR A 128 -26.78 0.38 19.72
CA TYR A 128 -25.36 0.26 19.31
C TYR A 128 -24.51 1.51 19.58
N ILE A 129 -25.06 2.72 19.41
CA ILE A 129 -24.35 3.98 19.73
C ILE A 129 -23.87 4.01 21.20
N GLY A 130 -24.71 3.53 22.12
CA GLY A 130 -24.36 3.43 23.53
C GLY A 130 -23.32 2.34 23.81
N GLU A 131 -23.26 1.29 23.00
CA GLU A 131 -22.19 0.29 23.07
C GLU A 131 -20.86 0.88 22.62
N VAL A 132 -20.85 1.67 21.55
CA VAL A 132 -19.64 2.38 21.08
C VAL A 132 -19.16 3.40 22.13
N GLN A 133 -20.05 4.15 22.79
CA GLN A 133 -19.64 5.02 23.89
C GLN A 133 -18.94 4.24 25.01
N LYS A 134 -19.46 3.07 25.39
CA LYS A 134 -18.80 2.22 26.40
C LYS A 134 -17.40 1.77 25.97
N VAL A 135 -17.20 1.49 24.68
CA VAL A 135 -15.86 1.19 24.15
C VAL A 135 -14.95 2.40 24.36
N ILE A 136 -15.35 3.59 23.92
CA ILE A 136 -14.56 4.82 24.10
C ILE A 136 -14.24 5.06 25.58
N ASP A 137 -15.21 4.91 26.47
CA ASP A 137 -15.01 5.07 27.92
C ASP A 137 -14.03 4.03 28.48
N THR A 138 -14.15 2.78 28.03
CA THR A 138 -13.27 1.67 28.45
C THR A 138 -11.83 1.91 28.00
N GLU A 139 -11.63 2.26 26.73
CA GLU A 139 -10.30 2.56 26.20
C GLU A 139 -9.70 3.82 26.84
N THR A 140 -10.53 4.82 27.16
CA THR A 140 -10.09 6.02 27.88
C THR A 140 -9.60 5.69 29.28
N LEU A 141 -10.35 4.87 30.02
CA LEU A 141 -9.93 4.40 31.34
C LEU A 141 -8.68 3.54 31.26
N TYR A 142 -8.56 2.69 30.23
CA TYR A 142 -7.37 1.87 30.00
C TYR A 142 -6.12 2.73 29.81
N VAL A 143 -6.14 3.67 28.85
CA VAL A 143 -5.01 4.56 28.57
C VAL A 143 -4.67 5.44 29.77
N ALA A 144 -5.67 5.96 30.48
CA ALA A 144 -5.46 6.77 31.68
C ALA A 144 -4.88 5.97 32.87
N ALA A 145 -5.14 4.66 32.94
CA ALA A 145 -4.64 3.77 33.98
C ALA A 145 -3.25 3.18 33.66
N MET A 146 -2.70 3.43 32.46
CA MET A 146 -1.39 2.90 32.10
C MET A 146 -0.29 3.44 33.03
N PRO A 147 0.68 2.59 33.39
CA PRO A 147 1.72 2.96 34.34
C PRO A 147 2.61 4.07 33.77
N THR A 148 2.96 5.05 34.61
CA THR A 148 3.98 6.04 34.28
C THR A 148 5.35 5.36 34.19
N LYS A 149 6.04 5.51 33.06
CA LYS A 149 7.40 4.99 32.85
C LYS A 149 8.41 6.12 32.79
N SER A 150 9.60 5.91 33.36
CA SER A 150 10.73 6.83 33.23
C SER A 150 11.42 6.60 31.88
N LEU A 151 11.63 7.66 31.10
CA LEU A 151 12.24 7.56 29.77
C LEU A 151 13.75 7.71 29.87
N CYS A 152 14.50 6.63 29.63
CA CYS A 152 15.96 6.68 29.54
C CYS A 152 16.67 7.44 30.70
N GLY A 153 16.08 7.43 31.90
CA GLY A 153 16.60 8.12 33.09
C GLY A 153 16.16 9.57 33.27
N GLN A 154 15.38 10.16 32.35
CA GLN A 154 14.82 11.51 32.48
C GLN A 154 13.39 11.63 31.91
N GLY A 155 12.51 12.31 32.64
CA GLY A 155 11.14 12.54 32.21
C GLY A 155 10.24 11.31 32.33
N THR A 156 9.00 11.42 31.83
CA THR A 156 7.99 10.37 31.89
C THR A 156 7.34 10.16 30.53
N LEU A 157 7.03 8.90 30.21
CA LEU A 157 6.28 8.54 29.01
C LEU A 157 4.93 9.28 28.98
N SER A 158 4.59 9.84 27.82
CA SER A 158 3.31 10.50 27.56
C SER A 158 2.47 9.64 26.64
N TYR A 159 1.20 9.45 26.98
CA TYR A 159 0.23 8.78 26.13
C TYR A 159 -0.61 9.77 25.30
N ALA A 160 -0.09 10.98 25.04
CA ALA A 160 -0.82 12.05 24.37
C ALA A 160 -1.33 11.68 22.96
N SER A 161 -0.56 10.90 22.20
CA SER A 161 -1.00 10.41 20.88
C SER A 161 -2.19 9.46 20.99
N ALA A 162 -2.18 8.52 21.94
CA ALA A 162 -3.33 7.66 22.24
C ALA A 162 -4.55 8.47 22.70
N MET A 163 -4.36 9.47 23.58
CA MET A 163 -5.43 10.38 24.00
C MET A 163 -6.01 11.21 22.84
N THR A 164 -5.22 11.50 21.81
CA THR A 164 -5.69 12.19 20.60
C THR A 164 -6.67 11.32 19.82
N TYR A 165 -6.37 10.02 19.66
CA TYR A 165 -7.30 9.06 19.04
C TYR A 165 -8.62 8.97 19.82
N LEU A 166 -8.58 8.93 21.16
CA LEU A 166 -9.79 8.90 21.98
C LEU A 166 -10.64 10.17 21.83
N THR A 167 -9.98 11.33 21.79
CA THR A 167 -10.65 12.62 21.55
C THR A 167 -11.31 12.65 20.16
N GLN A 168 -10.63 12.11 19.14
CA GLN A 168 -11.17 12.00 17.80
C GLN A 168 -12.36 11.04 17.74
N ALA A 169 -12.27 9.87 18.38
CA ALA A 169 -13.35 8.90 18.47
C ALA A 169 -14.59 9.50 19.14
N GLN A 170 -14.42 10.25 20.24
CA GLN A 170 -15.53 10.94 20.92
C GLN A 170 -16.16 11.99 20.01
N SER A 171 -15.35 12.81 19.32
CA SER A 171 -15.86 13.80 18.37
C SER A 171 -16.64 13.17 17.22
N GLN A 172 -16.17 12.04 16.69
CA GLN A 172 -16.90 11.26 15.67
C GLN A 172 -18.25 10.79 16.22
N LEU A 173 -18.29 10.19 17.41
CA LEU A 173 -19.53 9.70 18.01
C LEU A 173 -20.52 10.84 18.32
N ASP A 174 -20.03 11.98 18.82
CA ASP A 174 -20.84 13.18 19.05
C ASP A 174 -21.47 13.70 17.74
N ASN A 175 -20.73 13.63 16.64
CA ASN A 175 -21.24 14.01 15.33
C ASN A 175 -22.30 13.02 14.82
N VAL A 176 -22.12 11.72 15.04
CA VAL A 176 -23.14 10.71 14.76
C VAL A 176 -24.43 11.00 15.53
N ALA A 177 -24.33 11.29 16.83
CA ALA A 177 -25.48 11.67 17.64
C ALA A 177 -26.14 12.95 17.09
N LYS A 178 -25.35 13.99 16.76
CA LYS A 178 -25.89 15.24 16.20
C LYS A 178 -26.57 15.04 14.84
N VAL A 179 -26.02 14.23 13.94
CA VAL A 179 -26.64 13.91 12.65
C VAL A 179 -27.94 13.15 12.88
N THR A 180 -27.93 12.12 13.74
CA THR A 180 -29.12 11.36 14.15
C THR A 180 -30.25 12.24 14.67
N PHE A 181 -29.95 13.34 15.37
CA PHE A 181 -30.95 14.25 15.94
C PHE A 181 -31.22 15.54 15.13
N ARG A 182 -30.36 15.94 14.18
CA ARG A 182 -30.51 17.19 13.39
C ARG A 182 -30.88 16.99 11.93
N THR A 183 -30.60 15.83 11.32
CA THR A 183 -31.11 15.55 9.98
C THR A 183 -32.53 15.03 10.11
N THR A 184 -33.45 15.92 10.44
CA THR A 184 -34.77 15.83 9.82
C THR A 184 -34.54 15.96 8.31
N LEU A 185 -34.47 14.81 7.62
CA LEU A 185 -34.97 14.73 6.25
C LEU A 185 -36.38 15.36 6.23
N PRO A 186 -36.94 15.76 5.08
CA PRO A 186 -38.29 16.32 4.99
C PRO A 186 -39.40 15.49 5.70
N GLU A 187 -39.09 14.26 6.11
CA GLU A 187 -39.98 13.31 6.80
C GLU A 187 -39.42 12.76 8.14
N GLY A 188 -38.31 13.27 8.69
CA GLY A 188 -37.81 12.84 10.01
C GLY A 188 -37.21 11.42 10.09
N VAL A 189 -36.77 10.86 8.97
CA VAL A 189 -36.19 9.50 8.89
C VAL A 189 -34.68 9.55 9.15
N VAL A 190 -34.20 8.81 10.15
CA VAL A 190 -32.76 8.62 10.43
C VAL A 190 -32.20 7.51 9.55
N ASP A 191 -31.06 7.75 8.91
CA ASP A 191 -30.32 6.71 8.19
C ASP A 191 -29.50 5.83 9.15
N LYS A 192 -30.13 4.80 9.68
CA LYS A 192 -29.53 3.91 10.68
C LYS A 192 -28.31 3.14 10.16
N PRO A 193 -28.28 2.60 8.92
CA PRO A 193 -27.05 2.01 8.38
C PRO A 193 -25.84 2.95 8.35
N LEU A 194 -26.00 4.20 7.91
CA LEU A 194 -24.90 5.17 7.93
C LEU A 194 -24.49 5.54 9.36
N VAL A 195 -25.46 5.72 10.25
CA VAL A 195 -25.22 5.94 11.69
C VAL A 195 -24.41 4.79 12.29
N TYR A 196 -24.74 3.53 11.93
CA TYR A 196 -23.98 2.36 12.33
C TYR A 196 -22.53 2.44 11.83
N ASP A 197 -22.31 2.69 10.54
CA ASP A 197 -20.97 2.71 9.95
C ASP A 197 -20.09 3.82 10.53
N GLN A 198 -20.67 5.01 10.75
CA GLN A 198 -19.94 6.11 11.38
C GLN A 198 -19.65 5.85 12.87
N ALA A 199 -20.57 5.23 13.61
CA ALA A 199 -20.33 4.81 14.98
C ALA A 199 -19.26 3.69 15.06
N GLN A 200 -19.28 2.76 14.10
CA GLN A 200 -18.25 1.72 13.98
C GLN A 200 -16.87 2.33 13.75
N GLN A 201 -16.76 3.37 12.91
CA GLN A 201 -15.50 4.09 12.70
C GLN A 201 -14.98 4.74 13.99
N ALA A 202 -15.87 5.31 14.81
CA ALA A 202 -15.50 5.83 16.13
C ALA A 202 -14.98 4.72 17.06
N SER A 203 -15.63 3.54 17.06
CA SER A 203 -15.17 2.38 17.82
C SER A 203 -13.76 1.92 17.40
N ILE A 204 -13.50 1.83 16.09
CA ILE A 204 -12.19 1.44 15.56
C ILE A 204 -11.13 2.48 15.96
N THR A 205 -11.45 3.77 15.84
CA THR A 205 -10.55 4.86 16.23
C THR A 205 -10.20 4.79 17.72
N ALA A 206 -11.16 4.43 18.58
CA ALA A 206 -10.90 4.23 20.01
C ALA A 206 -9.99 3.02 20.28
N GLN A 207 -10.21 1.88 19.62
CA GLN A 207 -9.38 0.68 19.77
C GLN A 207 -7.93 0.90 19.30
N ASN A 208 -7.74 1.76 18.29
CA ASN A 208 -6.40 2.17 17.85
C ASN A 208 -5.64 2.96 18.93
N ALA A 209 -6.34 3.65 19.84
CA ALA A 209 -5.71 4.37 20.94
C ALA A 209 -4.96 3.42 21.88
N SER A 210 -5.61 2.32 22.29
CA SER A 210 -5.00 1.33 23.19
C SER A 210 -3.85 0.59 22.51
N SER A 211 -4.00 0.23 21.24
CA SER A 211 -2.90 -0.33 20.44
C SER A 211 -1.70 0.64 20.36
N THR A 212 -1.96 1.93 20.17
CA THR A 212 -0.90 2.97 20.16
C THR A 212 -0.22 3.08 21.52
N ALA A 213 -1.00 3.05 22.60
CA ALA A 213 -0.48 3.16 23.96
C ALA A 213 0.36 1.94 24.36
N ASP A 214 -0.06 0.74 23.98
CA ASP A 214 0.69 -0.50 24.19
C ASP A 214 2.03 -0.49 23.45
N ASN A 215 2.03 -0.07 22.18
CA ASN A 215 3.24 0.05 21.38
C ASN A 215 4.23 1.04 22.02
N LEU A 216 3.77 2.25 22.36
CA LEU A 216 4.61 3.25 23.04
C LEU A 216 5.16 2.74 24.38
N SER A 217 4.34 2.01 25.12
CA SER A 217 4.72 1.38 26.38
C SER A 217 5.85 0.36 26.17
N SER A 218 5.75 -0.48 25.13
CA SER A 218 6.78 -1.45 24.79
C SER A 218 8.06 -0.78 24.28
N GLU A 219 7.95 0.23 23.43
CA GLU A 219 9.10 0.98 22.90
C GLU A 219 9.85 1.70 24.03
N ALA A 220 9.14 2.25 25.00
CA ALA A 220 9.74 2.87 26.19
C ALA A 220 10.51 1.88 27.08
N ASP A 221 10.13 0.60 27.11
CA ASP A 221 10.88 -0.44 27.82
C ASP A 221 12.14 -0.87 27.06
N ASN A 222 12.06 -0.90 25.73
CA ASN A 222 13.14 -1.37 24.87
C ASN A 222 14.24 -0.31 24.65
N ALA A 223 13.85 0.97 24.49
CA ALA A 223 14.80 2.04 24.20
C ALA A 223 15.97 2.15 25.21
N PRO A 224 15.76 2.08 26.53
CA PRO A 224 16.87 2.06 27.49
C PRO A 224 17.82 0.87 27.33
N LEU A 225 17.29 -0.31 26.96
CA LEU A 225 18.07 -1.53 26.74
C LEU A 225 18.94 -1.41 25.48
N GLU A 226 18.37 -0.87 24.40
CA GLU A 226 19.07 -0.58 23.15
C GLU A 226 20.20 0.42 23.37
N ILE A 227 19.93 1.53 24.05
CA ILE A 227 20.96 2.53 24.38
C ILE A 227 22.06 1.93 25.28
N ALA A 228 21.70 1.07 26.23
CA ALA A 228 22.67 0.37 27.07
C ALA A 228 23.59 -0.57 26.25
N SER A 229 23.05 -1.22 25.21
CA SER A 229 23.85 -2.06 24.31
C SER A 229 24.88 -1.24 23.52
N CYS A 230 24.49 -0.08 22.98
CA CYS A 230 25.40 0.87 22.34
C CYS A 230 26.48 1.37 23.33
N GLN A 231 26.09 1.65 24.58
CA GLN A 231 27.05 2.02 25.63
C GLN A 231 28.07 0.91 25.92
N ALA A 232 27.67 -0.36 25.89
CA ALA A 232 28.59 -1.48 26.06
C ALA A 232 29.63 -1.53 24.92
N SER A 233 29.20 -1.31 23.68
CA SER A 233 30.10 -1.22 22.51
C SER A 233 31.10 -0.06 22.65
N ILE A 234 30.63 1.12 23.07
CA ILE A 234 31.52 2.28 23.36
C ILE A 234 32.51 1.93 24.46
N THR A 235 32.06 1.31 25.55
CA THR A 235 32.93 0.96 26.69
C THR A 235 34.04 0.00 26.25
N ARG A 236 33.71 -0.97 25.39
CA ARG A 236 34.67 -1.89 24.80
C ARG A 236 35.67 -1.17 23.91
N ALA A 237 35.21 -0.35 22.96
CA ALA A 237 36.08 0.42 22.06
C ALA A 237 37.04 1.34 22.84
N GLY A 238 36.54 2.02 23.87
CA GLY A 238 37.34 2.91 24.71
C GLY A 238 38.45 2.21 25.50
N GLY A 239 38.28 0.92 25.81
CA GLY A 239 39.32 0.11 26.44
C GLY A 239 40.52 -0.15 25.52
N GLU A 240 40.27 -0.30 24.22
CA GLU A 240 41.31 -0.57 23.20
C GLU A 240 42.01 0.70 22.71
N LEU A 241 41.43 1.88 22.93
CA LEU A 241 42.05 3.16 22.55
C LEU A 241 43.42 3.39 23.24
N ILE A 242 43.61 2.83 24.43
CA ILE A 242 44.86 2.94 25.21
C ILE A 242 45.89 1.97 24.62
N GLY A 243 46.41 2.29 23.44
CA GLY A 243 47.32 1.42 22.69
C GLY A 243 46.87 1.13 21.26
N ALA A 244 45.86 1.84 20.77
CA ALA A 244 45.32 1.70 19.43
C ALA A 244 46.41 1.81 18.36
N TYR A 245 46.33 0.93 17.37
CA TYR A 245 47.20 0.94 16.21
C TYR A 245 46.95 2.18 15.33
N ASP A 246 45.72 2.37 14.83
CA ASP A 246 45.29 3.64 14.24
C ASP A 246 44.59 4.51 15.29
N SER A 247 45.40 5.23 16.06
CA SER A 247 44.89 6.14 17.10
C SER A 247 43.96 7.25 16.58
N TYR A 248 44.10 7.70 15.32
CA TYR A 248 43.30 8.82 14.81
C TYR A 248 41.95 8.32 14.28
N GLY A 249 41.95 7.27 13.45
CA GLY A 249 40.73 6.61 12.97
C GLY A 249 39.88 6.07 14.12
N ALA A 250 40.52 5.34 15.05
CA ALA A 250 39.84 4.77 16.20
C ALA A 250 39.21 5.84 17.11
N GLN A 251 39.91 6.95 17.37
CA GLN A 251 39.37 8.05 18.18
C GLN A 251 38.21 8.77 17.47
N SER A 252 38.32 9.04 16.17
CA SER A 252 37.25 9.70 15.41
C SER A 252 35.96 8.87 15.39
N ASN A 253 36.08 7.55 15.26
CA ASN A 253 34.94 6.64 15.30
C ASN A 253 34.38 6.51 16.73
N TYR A 254 35.22 6.53 17.76
CA TYR A 254 34.78 6.57 19.15
C TYR A 254 33.92 7.82 19.45
N ASP A 255 34.39 9.00 19.04
CA ASP A 255 33.69 10.26 19.27
C ASP A 255 32.34 10.32 18.51
N SER A 256 32.30 9.75 17.31
CA SER A 256 31.06 9.57 16.53
C SER A 256 30.08 8.65 17.26
N ALA A 257 30.55 7.53 17.82
CA ALA A 257 29.71 6.61 18.59
C ALA A 257 29.12 7.27 19.84
N VAL A 258 29.91 8.04 20.59
CA VAL A 258 29.45 8.81 21.75
C VAL A 258 28.41 9.85 21.36
N THR A 259 28.60 10.53 20.21
CA THR A 259 27.65 11.50 19.69
C THR A 259 26.32 10.85 19.33
N GLU A 260 26.34 9.75 18.58
CA GLU A 260 25.14 8.98 18.22
C GLU A 260 24.40 8.47 19.46
N LYS A 261 25.11 7.99 20.49
CA LYS A 261 24.49 7.64 21.77
C LYS A 261 23.74 8.83 22.39
N GLN A 262 24.33 10.03 22.36
CA GLN A 262 23.68 11.22 22.90
C GLN A 262 22.44 11.61 22.09
N LEU A 263 22.47 11.44 20.77
CA LEU A 263 21.31 11.63 19.91
C LEU A 263 20.20 10.60 20.21
N ALA A 264 20.55 9.34 20.44
CA ALA A 264 19.60 8.30 20.85
C ALA A 264 18.92 8.65 22.20
N LEU A 265 19.69 9.16 23.17
CA LEU A 265 19.13 9.63 24.45
C LEU A 265 18.15 10.79 24.24
N ASN A 266 18.52 11.78 23.42
CA ASN A 266 17.66 12.92 23.12
C ASN A 266 16.36 12.48 22.41
N ALA A 267 16.45 11.54 21.46
CA ALA A 267 15.29 10.95 20.79
C ALA A 267 14.38 10.20 21.78
N CYS A 268 14.96 9.44 22.71
CA CYS A 268 14.20 8.77 23.76
C CYS A 268 13.43 9.76 24.65
N TYR A 269 14.05 10.86 25.05
CA TYR A 269 13.37 11.91 25.83
C TYR A 269 12.24 12.58 25.04
N ALA A 270 12.42 12.70 23.72
CA ALA A 270 11.40 13.20 22.81
C ALA A 270 10.33 12.16 22.44
N GLN A 271 10.45 10.91 22.91
CA GLN A 271 9.57 9.78 22.56
C GLN A 271 9.57 9.44 21.06
N ASP A 272 10.68 9.74 20.38
CA ASP A 272 10.90 9.37 18.98
C ASP A 272 11.69 8.05 18.92
N PHE A 273 10.99 6.95 19.19
CA PHE A 273 11.60 5.62 19.32
C PHE A 273 12.16 5.07 17.98
N SER A 274 11.63 5.54 16.84
CA SER A 274 12.21 5.24 15.53
C SER A 274 13.61 5.84 15.40
N SER A 275 13.79 7.10 15.82
CA SER A 275 15.10 7.74 15.84
C SER A 275 16.03 7.11 16.88
N VAL A 276 15.52 6.64 18.03
CA VAL A 276 16.34 5.88 19.00
C VAL A 276 17.02 4.69 18.33
N SER A 277 16.25 3.84 17.65
CA SER A 277 16.79 2.64 17.01
C SER A 277 17.84 2.97 15.94
N THR A 278 17.59 4.03 15.16
CA THR A 278 18.52 4.52 14.13
C THR A 278 19.85 4.97 14.75
N HIS A 279 19.79 5.80 15.78
CA HIS A 279 20.99 6.32 16.45
C HIS A 279 21.74 5.22 17.22
N VAL A 280 21.04 4.25 17.82
CA VAL A 280 21.69 3.09 18.46
C VAL A 280 22.44 2.23 17.45
N SER A 281 21.85 2.01 16.27
CA SER A 281 22.51 1.28 15.18
C SER A 281 23.78 1.98 14.73
N ASN A 282 23.72 3.30 14.47
CA ASN A 282 24.88 4.10 14.09
C ASN A 282 25.96 4.10 15.19
N CYS A 283 25.56 4.32 16.44
CA CYS A 283 26.46 4.24 17.59
C CYS A 283 27.22 2.91 17.64
N THR A 284 26.50 1.80 17.49
CA THR A 284 27.09 0.45 17.54
C THR A 284 28.04 0.24 16.38
N SER A 285 27.69 0.70 15.18
CA SER A 285 28.56 0.64 14.00
C SER A 285 29.86 1.40 14.22
N TYR A 286 29.78 2.67 14.65
CA TYR A 286 30.98 3.48 14.90
C TYR A 286 31.83 2.93 16.05
N ALA A 287 31.21 2.42 17.11
CA ALA A 287 31.94 1.81 18.22
C ALA A 287 32.68 0.53 17.77
N ASN A 288 32.08 -0.28 16.89
CA ASN A 288 32.75 -1.46 16.34
C ASN A 288 33.90 -1.07 15.41
N GLN A 289 33.70 -0.09 14.52
CA GLN A 289 34.78 0.44 13.67
C GLN A 289 35.94 0.99 14.50
N SER A 290 35.65 1.75 15.55
CA SER A 290 36.66 2.25 16.49
C SER A 290 37.46 1.12 17.14
N TYR A 291 36.77 0.05 17.55
CA TYR A 291 37.42 -1.14 18.12
C TYR A 291 38.29 -1.86 17.09
N ASP A 292 37.82 -2.02 15.85
CA ASP A 292 38.56 -2.69 14.78
C ASP A 292 39.80 -1.89 14.37
N ASP A 293 39.67 -0.56 14.17
CA ASP A 293 40.79 0.36 13.86
C ASP A 293 41.85 0.36 14.98
N ALA A 294 41.43 0.15 16.23
CA ALA A 294 42.36 0.04 17.36
C ALA A 294 43.16 -1.27 17.33
N GLN A 295 42.61 -2.36 16.77
CA GLN A 295 43.21 -3.69 16.79
C GLN A 295 43.96 -4.08 15.51
N GLU A 296 43.71 -3.45 14.36
CA GLU A 296 44.28 -3.89 13.08
C GLU A 296 45.80 -3.64 13.00
N PRO A 297 46.67 -4.66 12.83
CA PRO A 297 48.09 -4.42 12.49
C PRO A 297 48.20 -3.94 11.04
N PRO A 298 49.24 -3.17 10.66
CA PRO A 298 49.39 -2.75 9.27
C PRO A 298 49.62 -3.99 8.40
N PRO A 299 49.24 -3.95 7.10
CA PRO A 299 49.73 -4.93 6.16
C PRO A 299 51.26 -4.91 6.20
N THR A 300 51.85 -6.09 6.44
CA THR A 300 53.31 -6.27 6.46
C THR A 300 53.90 -5.65 5.20
N ALA A 301 54.74 -4.63 5.35
CA ALA A 301 55.43 -4.02 4.20
C ALA A 301 56.22 -5.13 3.50
N VAL A 302 55.91 -5.35 2.22
CA VAL A 302 56.71 -6.26 1.37
C VAL A 302 58.13 -5.67 1.34
N PRO A 303 59.19 -6.46 1.61
CA PRO A 303 60.56 -5.96 1.56
C PRO A 303 60.81 -5.30 0.20
N TYR A 304 61.21 -4.03 0.22
CA TYR A 304 61.72 -3.35 -0.96
C TYR A 304 63.06 -4.00 -1.28
N ASP A 305 63.12 -4.83 -2.32
CA ASP A 305 64.39 -5.27 -2.91
C ASP A 305 64.96 -4.05 -3.66
N PRO A 306 66.04 -3.41 -3.18
CA PRO A 306 66.69 -2.38 -3.96
C PRO A 306 67.27 -3.02 -5.24
N PRO A 307 67.24 -2.33 -6.39
CA PRO A 307 67.83 -2.87 -7.60
C PRO A 307 69.34 -3.07 -7.39
N ASP A 308 69.81 -4.29 -7.70
CA ASP A 308 71.24 -4.63 -7.72
C ASP A 308 71.99 -3.70 -8.69
N ASP A 309 72.86 -2.86 -8.13
CA ASP A 309 73.86 -2.09 -8.86
C ASP A 309 75.07 -2.99 -9.17
N ASP A 310 75.02 -3.71 -10.30
CA ASP A 310 76.19 -4.40 -10.84
C ASP A 310 76.83 -3.60 -11.99
N THR A 311 77.76 -2.73 -11.60
CA THR A 311 78.83 -2.26 -12.48
C THR A 311 80.12 -3.05 -12.23
N SER A 312 80.53 -3.91 -13.17
CA SER A 312 81.81 -3.79 -13.91
C SER A 312 82.27 -5.10 -14.60
N SER A 313 82.30 -5.03 -15.92
CA SER A 313 83.26 -5.59 -16.90
C SER A 313 84.33 -6.61 -16.45
N THR A 314 84.43 -7.74 -17.16
CA THR A 314 85.56 -8.02 -18.10
C THR A 314 85.41 -9.39 -18.81
N GLY A 315 85.61 -9.42 -20.14
CA GLY A 315 86.20 -10.57 -20.85
C GLY A 315 85.34 -11.36 -21.84
N SER A 316 85.36 -10.98 -23.12
CA SER A 316 85.18 -11.89 -24.27
C SER A 316 86.44 -12.78 -24.45
N PRO A 317 86.52 -13.82 -25.32
CA PRO A 317 85.57 -14.24 -26.38
C PRO A 317 85.38 -15.78 -26.57
N SER A 318 84.57 -16.13 -27.58
CA SER A 318 84.79 -17.20 -28.59
C SER A 318 83.80 -18.39 -28.71
N TYR A 319 83.12 -18.37 -29.87
CA TYR A 319 82.82 -19.44 -30.84
C TYR A 319 81.89 -20.64 -30.54
N GLY A 320 80.98 -20.84 -31.51
CA GLY A 320 80.25 -22.08 -31.83
C GLY A 320 78.79 -21.99 -31.40
N GLY A 321 77.77 -21.97 -32.26
CA GLY A 321 77.62 -22.56 -33.58
C GLY A 321 76.38 -23.46 -33.54
N ASP A 322 75.50 -23.31 -34.53
CA ASP A 322 74.33 -24.16 -34.83
C ASP A 322 73.13 -24.09 -33.86
N SER A 323 71.88 -24.25 -34.28
CA SER A 323 71.11 -23.99 -35.52
C SER A 323 69.67 -24.39 -35.16
N GLY A 324 68.66 -23.67 -35.66
CA GLY A 324 67.27 -24.06 -35.39
C GLY A 324 66.24 -22.96 -35.59
N SER A 325 66.02 -22.58 -36.85
CA SER A 325 64.72 -22.13 -37.37
C SER A 325 63.59 -23.05 -36.84
N SER A 326 62.33 -22.67 -36.68
CA SER A 326 61.48 -21.77 -37.46
C SER A 326 60.15 -21.62 -36.71
N ASP A 327 59.48 -20.48 -36.90
CA ASP A 327 58.04 -20.35 -37.24
C ASP A 327 56.97 -21.04 -36.37
N SER A 328 55.76 -20.50 -36.16
CA SER A 328 55.08 -19.22 -36.38
C SER A 328 53.62 -19.48 -35.93
N GLY A 329 52.87 -18.44 -35.58
CA GLY A 329 51.46 -18.51 -35.20
C GLY A 329 51.19 -17.67 -33.95
N SER A 330 51.12 -16.34 -34.05
CA SER A 330 50.02 -15.53 -34.63
C SER A 330 48.69 -15.65 -33.87
N ASP A 331 48.23 -14.45 -33.49
CA ASP A 331 46.86 -13.99 -33.25
C ASP A 331 46.28 -14.27 -31.86
N CYS A 332 46.17 -13.26 -30.97
CA CYS A 332 45.31 -12.06 -30.98
C CYS A 332 43.86 -12.34 -30.55
N CYS A 333 43.45 -11.57 -29.52
CA CYS A 333 42.10 -11.14 -29.14
C CYS A 333 41.17 -12.12 -28.37
N GLY A 334 40.43 -11.53 -27.42
CA GLY A 334 39.33 -12.13 -26.65
C GLY A 334 39.65 -12.10 -25.15
N SER A 335 39.46 -11.00 -24.41
CA SER A 335 38.16 -10.47 -23.94
C SER A 335 37.21 -11.58 -23.47
N SER A 336 37.18 -11.76 -22.15
CA SER A 336 36.17 -12.47 -21.37
C SER A 336 36.26 -11.92 -19.94
N ASP A 337 35.20 -11.68 -19.19
CA ASP A 337 33.76 -11.64 -19.47
C ASP A 337 33.15 -10.95 -18.24
N ASP A 338 32.36 -9.91 -18.48
CA ASP A 338 31.45 -9.32 -17.51
C ASP A 338 30.18 -10.18 -17.45
N GLY A 339 29.74 -10.54 -16.24
CA GLY A 339 28.48 -11.25 -15.99
C GLY A 339 28.36 -11.62 -14.51
N PHE A 340 27.23 -11.52 -13.81
CA PHE A 340 25.84 -11.44 -14.24
C PHE A 340 24.92 -11.14 -13.03
N GLY A 341 23.72 -10.58 -13.30
CA GLY A 341 22.52 -10.58 -12.43
C GLY A 341 22.03 -9.16 -12.08
N GLY A 342 21.05 -8.56 -12.77
CA GLY A 342 19.63 -8.96 -12.84
C GLY A 342 18.95 -8.56 -11.51
N TYR A 343 17.89 -7.75 -11.41
CA TYR A 343 16.60 -7.79 -12.12
C TYR A 343 15.88 -6.43 -12.16
N ASP A 344 14.85 -6.41 -12.98
CA ASP A 344 14.05 -5.31 -13.54
C ASP A 344 12.91 -4.80 -12.63
N SER A 345 12.31 -3.65 -13.00
CA SER A 345 10.85 -3.32 -13.07
C SER A 345 10.68 -1.77 -13.06
N GLN A 346 10.41 -1.10 -14.20
CA GLN A 346 9.09 -0.67 -14.73
C GLN A 346 8.27 0.17 -13.73
N ASP A 347 8.13 1.49 -13.89
CA ASP A 347 7.34 2.27 -14.88
C ASP A 347 5.82 2.31 -14.56
N SER A 348 5.34 3.50 -14.14
CA SER A 348 4.00 4.10 -14.31
C SER A 348 4.10 5.54 -13.74
N GLY A 349 3.91 6.63 -14.50
CA GLY A 349 2.59 7.26 -14.75
C GLY A 349 1.91 7.64 -13.42
N ASP A 350 1.63 8.89 -13.04
CA ASP A 350 0.78 9.91 -13.67
C ASP A 350 1.08 11.27 -12.98
N GLY A 351 1.05 12.46 -13.58
CA GLY A 351 -0.05 13.00 -14.37
C GLY A 351 -1.00 13.89 -13.53
N PHE A 352 -0.49 14.94 -12.86
CA PHE A 352 -1.35 15.96 -12.21
C PHE A 352 -1.34 17.27 -12.99
N GLY A 353 -2.43 17.49 -13.72
CA GLY A 353 -2.85 18.78 -14.22
C GLY A 353 -3.45 19.65 -13.11
N GLY A 354 -3.32 20.96 -13.30
CA GLY A 354 -3.98 21.96 -12.47
C GLY A 354 -3.66 23.35 -12.95
N SER A 355 -4.57 23.95 -13.73
CA SER A 355 -5.01 25.35 -13.63
C SER A 355 -5.89 25.68 -14.84
N ASP A 356 -7.18 25.40 -14.73
CA ASP A 356 -8.20 26.05 -15.57
C ASP A 356 -8.53 27.42 -14.96
N SER A 357 -8.20 28.47 -15.71
CA SER A 357 -8.71 29.82 -15.52
C SER A 357 -9.88 30.03 -16.49
N GLN A 358 -11.10 30.01 -15.99
CA GLN A 358 -12.28 30.45 -16.74
C GLN A 358 -12.62 31.90 -16.40
N ASP A 359 -12.22 32.74 -17.34
CA ASP A 359 -12.69 34.09 -17.57
C ASP A 359 -14.14 34.05 -18.06
N SER A 360 -15.05 34.73 -17.37
CA SER A 360 -16.45 34.91 -17.77
C SER A 360 -16.63 36.36 -18.19
N GLY A 361 -16.26 36.65 -19.44
CA GLY A 361 -16.54 37.91 -20.11
C GLY A 361 -17.91 37.88 -20.79
N ASP A 362 -18.77 38.80 -20.38
CA ASP A 362 -20.06 39.10 -20.99
C ASP A 362 -19.93 39.54 -22.45
N GLY A 363 -20.84 39.06 -23.31
CA GLY A 363 -20.91 39.47 -24.72
C GLY A 363 -22.16 39.01 -25.47
N PHE A 364 -23.14 39.94 -25.54
CA PHE A 364 -24.34 40.03 -26.40
C PHE A 364 -25.62 39.29 -26.00
#